data_AF-A0A2T0RXG9-F1
#
_entry.id   AF-A0A2T0RXG9-F1
#
_cell.length_a   1.000
_cell.length_b   1.000
_cell.length_c   1.000
_cell.angle_alpha   90.00
_cell.angle_beta   90.00
_cell.angle_gamma   90.00
#
_symmetry.space_group_name_H-M   'P 1'
#
loop_
_entity.id
_entity.type
_entity.pdbx_description
1 polymer ?
#
loop_
_entity_poly.entity_id
_entity_poly.type
_entity_poly.pdbx_seq_one_letter_code
_entity_poly.pdbx_strand_id
1 'polypeptide(L)'
;MTSSTRNFYLQRNHLADYLTAHQGSILHSWRMTGIPDEALQERAHLSGGELADLLPPLLTFFARGIAGESQERDLVDSVCQHQIHRWQRGYPLGHLLTELDNFYTALDTEIQAFLKAYPRTRPDIIALAYSQLRQLVKLVNAGVVLPVDQLEQTRADGQVKTFQAALDKLQQKNSLRVDQLRQVAHDMRNCLGIITTVASMLQDVLTDGNQLKCQDMISRNGLAAHQLFEKLVTDLQAE
;
A
#
# COMPACT_ATOMS: atom_id res chain seq x y z
N MET A 1 -17.88 -26.31 -47.14
CA MET A 1 -16.62 -25.64 -46.72
C MET A 1 -15.71 -25.50 -47.92
N THR A 2 -15.23 -24.29 -48.22
CA THR A 2 -14.28 -24.08 -49.32
C THR A 2 -12.88 -24.52 -48.91
N SER A 3 -12.01 -24.85 -49.88
CA SER A 3 -10.61 -25.24 -49.62
C SER A 3 -9.84 -24.15 -48.83
N SER A 4 -10.16 -22.88 -49.08
CA SER A 4 -9.59 -21.73 -48.34
C SER A 4 -10.00 -21.73 -46.87
N THR A 5 -11.26 -22.00 -46.54
CA THR A 5 -11.72 -22.07 -45.15
C THR A 5 -11.05 -23.20 -44.39
N ARG A 6 -10.92 -24.38 -45.00
CA ARG A 6 -10.21 -25.52 -44.39
C ARG A 6 -8.74 -25.20 -44.11
N ASN A 7 -8.06 -24.56 -45.06
CA ASN A 7 -6.66 -24.18 -44.93
C ASN A 7 -6.45 -23.18 -43.77
N PHE A 8 -7.36 -22.21 -43.59
CA PHE A 8 -7.32 -21.27 -42.46
C PHE A 8 -7.33 -22.00 -41.11
N TYR A 9 -8.30 -22.90 -40.88
CA TYR A 9 -8.39 -23.63 -39.61
C TYR A 9 -7.17 -24.50 -39.32
N LEU A 10 -6.60 -25.14 -40.35
CA LEU A 10 -5.38 -25.94 -40.20
C LEU A 10 -4.18 -25.09 -39.79
N GLN A 11 -3.93 -23.96 -40.46
CA GLN A 11 -2.82 -23.08 -40.11
C GLN A 11 -3.00 -22.42 -38.74
N ARG A 12 -4.25 -22.07 -38.40
CA ARG A 12 -4.61 -21.53 -37.10
C ARG A 12 -4.29 -22.51 -35.97
N ASN A 13 -4.76 -23.75 -36.08
CA ASN A 13 -4.52 -24.77 -35.05
C ASN A 13 -3.02 -25.12 -34.98
N HIS A 14 -2.33 -25.18 -36.13
CA HIS A 14 -0.89 -25.41 -36.15
C HIS A 14 -0.10 -24.35 -35.39
N LEU A 15 -0.48 -23.07 -35.48
CA LEU A 15 0.14 -22.02 -34.67
C LEU A 15 -0.13 -22.20 -33.17
N ALA A 16 -1.37 -22.55 -32.79
CA ALA A 16 -1.71 -22.81 -31.38
C ALA A 16 -0.93 -24.00 -30.81
N ASP A 17 -0.85 -25.10 -31.57
CA ASP A 17 -0.09 -26.29 -31.20
C ASP A 17 1.41 -25.99 -31.07
N TYR A 18 1.97 -25.21 -32.01
CA TYR A 18 3.36 -24.77 -31.98
C TYR A 18 3.67 -23.97 -30.70
N LEU A 19 2.85 -22.96 -30.38
CA LEU A 19 3.04 -22.14 -29.17
C LEU A 19 2.93 -22.96 -27.89
N THR A 20 2.03 -23.93 -27.85
CA THR A 20 1.86 -24.85 -26.71
C THR A 20 3.10 -25.75 -26.56
N ALA A 21 3.59 -26.33 -27.65
CA ALA A 21 4.80 -27.16 -27.64
C ALA A 21 6.06 -26.37 -27.27
N HIS A 22 6.10 -25.07 -27.62
CA HIS A 22 7.23 -24.18 -27.36
C HIS A 22 7.09 -23.37 -26.07
N GLN A 23 6.12 -23.70 -25.21
CA GLN A 23 5.94 -23.05 -23.92
C GLN A 23 7.23 -23.00 -23.08
N GLY A 24 8.00 -24.10 -23.05
CA GLY A 24 9.28 -24.14 -22.33
C GLY A 24 10.32 -23.15 -22.89
N SER A 25 10.36 -22.98 -24.22
CA SER A 25 11.22 -22.00 -24.90
C SER A 25 10.84 -20.57 -24.51
N ILE A 26 9.53 -20.26 -24.58
CA ILE A 26 8.99 -18.93 -24.23
C ILE A 26 9.32 -18.58 -22.78
N LEU A 27 9.06 -19.49 -21.84
CA LEU A 27 9.34 -19.27 -20.42
C LEU A 27 10.84 -19.14 -20.14
N HIS A 28 11.67 -19.91 -20.84
CA HIS A 28 13.12 -19.79 -20.74
C HIS A 28 13.61 -18.43 -21.24
N SER A 29 13.16 -18.00 -22.42
CA SER A 29 13.49 -16.68 -22.98
C SER A 29 13.07 -15.54 -22.05
N TRP A 30 11.87 -15.62 -21.48
CA TRP A 30 11.41 -14.68 -20.47
C TRP A 30 12.33 -14.65 -19.23
N ARG A 31 12.73 -15.80 -18.69
CA ARG A 31 13.66 -15.82 -17.54
C ARG A 31 15.02 -15.19 -17.87
N MET A 32 15.53 -15.43 -19.08
CA MET A 32 16.83 -14.90 -19.51
C MET A 32 16.81 -13.40 -19.79
N THR A 33 15.63 -12.81 -19.99
CA THR A 33 15.45 -11.35 -20.12
C THR A 33 15.16 -10.67 -18.77
N GLY A 34 15.12 -11.45 -17.68
CA GLY A 34 14.86 -10.97 -16.33
C GLY A 34 15.85 -9.91 -15.83
N ILE A 35 15.37 -9.06 -14.94
CA ILE A 35 16.08 -7.87 -14.42
C ILE A 35 17.28 -8.32 -13.55
N PRO A 36 18.53 -7.95 -13.90
CA PRO A 36 19.75 -8.35 -13.17
C PRO A 36 20.05 -7.48 -11.93
N ASP A 37 19.03 -6.87 -11.31
CA ASP A 37 19.27 -5.85 -10.28
C ASP A 37 19.52 -6.50 -8.89
N GLU A 38 20.72 -6.27 -8.34
CA GLU A 38 21.18 -6.84 -7.06
C GLU A 38 20.30 -6.40 -5.87
N ALA A 39 19.73 -5.18 -5.90
CA ALA A 39 18.80 -4.70 -4.87
C ALA A 39 17.46 -5.46 -4.87
N LEU A 40 17.14 -6.11 -5.99
CA LEU A 40 15.97 -6.95 -6.13
C LEU A 40 16.23 -8.38 -5.72
N GLN A 41 17.47 -8.90 -5.73
CA GLN A 41 17.71 -10.30 -5.36
C GLN A 41 17.19 -10.62 -3.94
N GLU A 42 17.39 -9.73 -2.96
CA GLU A 42 16.87 -9.91 -1.59
C GLU A 42 15.32 -9.97 -1.52
N ARG A 43 14.60 -9.29 -2.43
CA ARG A 43 13.11 -9.33 -2.51
C ARG A 43 12.57 -10.30 -3.56
N ALA A 44 13.40 -10.69 -4.54
CA ALA A 44 13.08 -11.56 -5.67
C ALA A 44 13.21 -13.04 -5.30
N HIS A 45 13.98 -13.38 -4.26
CA HIS A 45 13.99 -14.71 -3.67
C HIS A 45 12.60 -15.20 -3.21
N LEU A 46 11.64 -14.28 -3.01
CA LEU A 46 10.24 -14.58 -2.70
C LEU A 46 9.29 -14.56 -3.92
N SER A 47 9.70 -14.05 -5.10
CA SER A 47 8.76 -13.66 -6.15
C SER A 47 9.00 -14.25 -7.56
N GLY A 48 10.23 -14.66 -7.88
CA GLY A 48 10.55 -15.19 -9.21
C GLY A 48 9.88 -16.54 -9.54
N GLY A 49 9.71 -17.39 -8.52
CA GLY A 49 8.98 -18.66 -8.63
C GLY A 49 7.48 -18.45 -8.79
N GLU A 50 6.88 -17.58 -7.97
CA GLU A 50 5.44 -17.30 -8.00
C GLU A 50 4.98 -16.76 -9.37
N LEU A 51 5.76 -15.89 -10.03
CA LEU A 51 5.40 -15.43 -11.37
C LEU A 51 5.59 -16.51 -12.43
N ALA A 52 6.65 -17.30 -12.35
CA ALA A 52 6.91 -18.37 -13.30
C ALA A 52 5.77 -19.40 -13.35
N ASP A 53 5.05 -19.58 -12.24
CA ASP A 53 3.88 -20.46 -12.14
C ASP A 53 2.60 -19.84 -12.75
N LEU A 54 2.56 -18.51 -12.92
CA LEU A 54 1.42 -17.76 -13.44
C LEU A 54 1.48 -17.47 -14.95
N LEU A 55 2.64 -17.66 -15.58
CA LEU A 55 2.80 -17.51 -17.04
C LEU A 55 2.22 -18.69 -17.86
N PRO A 56 2.36 -19.97 -17.45
CA PRO A 56 1.73 -21.11 -18.12
C PRO A 56 0.22 -20.95 -18.37
N PRO A 57 -0.60 -20.50 -17.39
CA PRO A 57 -2.01 -20.22 -17.63
C PRO A 57 -2.26 -19.12 -18.68
N LEU A 58 -1.47 -18.04 -18.69
CA LEU A 58 -1.60 -16.98 -19.70
C LEU A 58 -1.25 -17.48 -21.10
N LEU A 59 -0.21 -18.32 -21.23
CA LEU A 59 0.14 -18.96 -22.50
C LEU A 59 -0.96 -19.90 -23.00
N THR A 60 -1.56 -20.66 -22.08
CA THR A 60 -2.69 -21.53 -22.40
C THR A 60 -3.89 -20.71 -22.88
N PHE A 61 -4.22 -19.62 -22.18
CA PHE A 61 -5.28 -18.69 -22.57
C PHE A 61 -5.04 -18.10 -23.97
N PHE A 62 -3.79 -17.71 -24.25
CA PHE A 62 -3.39 -17.17 -25.55
C PHE A 62 -3.50 -18.20 -26.68
N ALA A 63 -2.96 -19.41 -26.49
CA ALA A 63 -3.02 -20.49 -27.47
C ALA A 63 -4.46 -20.91 -27.77
N ARG A 64 -5.32 -21.03 -26.74
CA ARG A 64 -6.76 -21.29 -26.90
C ARG A 64 -7.46 -20.19 -27.72
N GLY A 65 -7.11 -18.93 -27.48
CA GLY A 65 -7.60 -17.79 -28.26
C GLY A 65 -7.25 -17.89 -29.74
N ILE A 66 -6.01 -18.28 -30.05
CA ILE A 66 -5.58 -18.56 -31.43
C ILE A 66 -6.36 -19.73 -32.01
N ALA A 67 -6.52 -20.83 -31.27
CA ALA A 67 -7.31 -21.99 -31.68
C ALA A 67 -8.82 -21.67 -31.82
N GLY A 68 -9.27 -20.47 -31.48
CA GLY A 68 -10.67 -20.06 -31.49
C GLY A 68 -11.53 -20.88 -30.52
N GLU A 69 -10.91 -21.41 -29.48
CA GLU A 69 -11.58 -22.06 -28.36
C GLU A 69 -12.14 -21.03 -27.40
N SER A 70 -13.05 -21.46 -26.51
CA SER A 70 -13.57 -20.59 -25.47
C SER A 70 -12.44 -20.17 -24.52
N GLN A 71 -12.29 -18.86 -24.34
CA GLN A 71 -11.33 -18.27 -23.42
C GLN A 71 -11.97 -18.14 -22.04
N GLU A 72 -11.51 -18.94 -21.09
CA GLU A 72 -11.89 -18.85 -19.68
C GLU A 72 -11.22 -17.62 -19.05
N ARG A 73 -12.01 -16.57 -18.79
CA ARG A 73 -11.48 -15.34 -18.17
C ARG A 73 -10.98 -15.56 -16.75
N ASP A 74 -11.53 -16.54 -16.04
CA ASP A 74 -11.15 -16.91 -14.68
C ASP A 74 -9.64 -17.16 -14.52
N LEU A 75 -8.99 -17.71 -15.56
CA LEU A 75 -7.54 -17.91 -15.57
C LEU A 75 -6.77 -16.59 -15.54
N VAL A 76 -7.22 -15.60 -16.30
CA VAL A 76 -6.58 -14.29 -16.36
C VAL A 76 -6.87 -13.52 -15.08
N ASP A 77 -8.10 -13.61 -14.56
CA ASP A 77 -8.48 -12.98 -13.30
C ASP A 77 -7.66 -13.52 -12.13
N SER A 78 -7.43 -14.83 -12.06
CA SER A 78 -6.55 -15.46 -11.06
C SER A 78 -5.11 -14.93 -11.13
N VAL A 79 -4.57 -14.77 -12.34
CA VAL A 79 -3.22 -14.20 -12.51
C VAL A 79 -3.19 -12.75 -12.07
N CYS A 80 -4.18 -11.95 -12.45
CA CYS A 80 -4.28 -10.54 -12.07
C CYS A 80 -4.36 -10.38 -10.54
N GLN A 81 -5.19 -11.19 -9.86
CA GLN A 81 -5.29 -11.20 -8.40
C GLN A 81 -3.95 -11.50 -7.74
N HIS A 82 -3.20 -12.46 -8.27
CA HIS A 82 -1.89 -12.78 -7.73
C HIS A 82 -0.88 -11.63 -7.92
N GLN A 83 -0.90 -10.93 -9.05
CA GLN A 83 -0.05 -9.73 -9.23
C GLN A 83 -0.42 -8.62 -8.25
N ILE A 84 -1.72 -8.40 -8.03
CA ILE A 84 -2.20 -7.44 -7.04
C ILE A 84 -1.69 -7.83 -5.64
N HIS A 85 -1.73 -9.11 -5.27
CA HIS A 85 -1.19 -9.58 -4.00
C HIS A 85 0.32 -9.35 -3.86
N ARG A 86 1.12 -9.59 -4.92
CA ARG A 86 2.55 -9.28 -4.92
C ARG A 86 2.79 -7.78 -4.68
N TRP A 87 2.03 -6.93 -5.37
CA TRP A 87 2.08 -5.49 -5.16
C TRP A 87 1.69 -5.09 -3.72
N GLN A 88 0.63 -5.67 -3.16
CA GLN A 88 0.21 -5.41 -1.79
C GLN A 88 1.27 -5.82 -0.75
N ARG A 89 2.13 -6.80 -1.06
CA ARG A 89 3.27 -7.22 -0.24
C ARG A 89 4.51 -6.34 -0.42
N GLY A 90 4.41 -5.26 -1.19
CA GLY A 90 5.50 -4.29 -1.40
C GLY A 90 6.36 -4.55 -2.63
N TYR A 91 5.95 -5.47 -3.52
CA TYR A 91 6.62 -5.62 -4.82
C TYR A 91 6.27 -4.42 -5.72
N PRO A 92 7.23 -3.72 -6.33
CA PRO A 92 6.90 -2.47 -7.00
C PRO A 92 6.14 -2.71 -8.31
N LEU A 93 5.10 -1.92 -8.57
CA LEU A 93 4.26 -2.05 -9.77
C LEU A 93 5.08 -1.94 -11.06
N GLY A 94 6.06 -1.04 -11.11
CA GLY A 94 6.95 -0.89 -12.27
C GLY A 94 7.66 -2.21 -12.63
N HIS A 95 8.09 -2.98 -11.64
CA HIS A 95 8.73 -4.28 -11.89
C HIS A 95 7.73 -5.33 -12.37
N LEU A 96 6.49 -5.36 -11.84
CA LEU A 96 5.43 -6.24 -12.36
C LEU A 96 5.16 -5.96 -13.85
N LEU A 97 5.08 -4.67 -14.21
CA LEU A 97 4.81 -4.26 -15.58
C LEU A 97 5.98 -4.63 -16.51
N THR A 98 7.23 -4.43 -16.07
CA THR A 98 8.41 -4.86 -16.83
C THR A 98 8.48 -6.38 -17.00
N GLU A 99 8.14 -7.16 -15.95
CA GLU A 99 8.09 -8.61 -16.04
C GLU A 99 7.06 -9.11 -17.06
N LEU A 100 5.89 -8.47 -17.09
CA LEU A 100 4.84 -8.74 -18.08
C LEU A 100 5.26 -8.32 -19.49
N ASP A 101 5.92 -7.18 -19.64
CA ASP A 101 6.43 -6.69 -20.92
C ASP A 101 7.49 -7.63 -21.53
N ASN A 102 8.41 -8.12 -20.70
CA ASN A 102 9.38 -9.14 -21.08
C ASN A 102 8.67 -10.42 -21.56
N PHE A 103 7.56 -10.80 -20.91
CA PHE A 103 6.78 -11.97 -21.30
C PHE A 103 6.09 -11.76 -22.66
N TYR A 104 5.51 -10.60 -22.91
CA TYR A 104 4.92 -10.27 -24.22
C TYR A 104 5.98 -10.23 -25.32
N THR A 105 7.18 -9.75 -25.02
CA THR A 105 8.33 -9.76 -25.93
C THR A 105 8.78 -11.17 -26.27
N ALA A 106 8.82 -12.08 -25.27
CA ALA A 106 9.13 -13.49 -25.50
C ALA A 106 8.07 -14.17 -26.39
N LEU A 107 6.78 -13.86 -26.18
CA LEU A 107 5.69 -14.31 -27.02
C LEU A 107 5.82 -13.80 -28.47
N ASP A 108 6.07 -12.50 -28.66
CA ASP A 108 6.28 -11.94 -30.00
C ASP A 108 7.46 -12.59 -30.73
N THR A 109 8.56 -12.81 -30.00
CA THR A 109 9.75 -13.49 -30.53
C THR A 109 9.43 -14.90 -31.03
N GLU A 110 8.64 -15.66 -30.28
CA GLU A 110 8.25 -17.03 -30.67
C GLU A 110 7.27 -17.03 -31.85
N ILE A 111 6.34 -16.06 -31.92
CA ILE A 111 5.47 -15.87 -33.10
C ILE A 111 6.33 -15.57 -34.34
N GLN A 112 7.33 -14.69 -34.22
CA GLN A 112 8.26 -14.39 -35.31
C GLN A 112 9.08 -15.61 -35.72
N ALA A 113 9.49 -16.46 -34.77
CA ALA A 113 10.16 -17.72 -35.06
C ALA A 113 9.27 -18.68 -35.86
N PHE A 114 7.99 -18.80 -35.50
CA PHE A 114 7.00 -19.56 -36.26
C PHE A 114 6.88 -19.05 -37.71
N LEU A 115 6.75 -17.74 -37.90
CA LEU A 115 6.59 -17.15 -39.23
C LEU A 115 7.82 -17.37 -40.13
N LYS A 116 9.02 -17.38 -39.54
CA LYS A 116 10.26 -17.73 -40.26
C LYS A 116 10.29 -19.20 -40.66
N ALA A 117 9.84 -20.10 -39.78
CA ALA A 117 9.78 -21.53 -40.06
C ALA A 117 8.70 -21.88 -41.09
N TYR A 118 7.60 -21.12 -41.12
CA TYR A 118 6.45 -21.34 -41.99
C TYR A 118 6.13 -20.11 -42.84
N PRO A 119 6.96 -19.79 -43.86
CA PRO A 119 6.83 -18.55 -44.65
C PRO A 119 5.57 -18.48 -45.52
N ARG A 120 4.85 -19.60 -45.68
CA ARG A 120 3.55 -19.67 -46.39
C ARG A 120 2.35 -19.46 -45.46
N THR A 121 2.58 -18.98 -44.24
CA THR A 121 1.51 -18.63 -43.31
C THR A 121 0.66 -17.50 -43.91
N ARG A 122 -0.65 -17.66 -43.86
CA ARG A 122 -1.57 -16.69 -44.45
C ARG A 122 -1.59 -15.38 -43.64
N PRO A 123 -1.76 -14.21 -44.30
CA PRO A 123 -1.80 -12.92 -43.62
C PRO A 123 -2.89 -12.79 -42.55
N ASP A 124 -4.04 -13.46 -42.73
CA ASP A 124 -5.13 -13.46 -41.77
C ASP A 124 -4.80 -14.21 -40.48
N ILE A 125 -3.96 -15.25 -40.54
CA ILE A 125 -3.43 -15.96 -39.36
C ILE A 125 -2.44 -15.08 -38.60
N ILE A 126 -1.59 -14.34 -39.32
CA ILE A 126 -0.65 -13.37 -38.72
C ILE A 126 -1.43 -12.29 -37.97
N ALA A 127 -2.42 -11.69 -38.64
CA ALA A 127 -3.28 -10.67 -38.04
C ALA A 127 -4.04 -11.21 -36.81
N LEU A 128 -4.53 -12.44 -36.88
CA LEU A 128 -5.18 -13.12 -35.76
C LEU A 128 -4.23 -13.26 -34.57
N ALA A 129 -3.01 -13.78 -34.76
CA ALA A 129 -2.03 -13.97 -33.69
C ALA A 129 -1.73 -12.66 -32.95
N TYR A 130 -1.45 -11.59 -33.70
CA TYR A 130 -1.19 -10.28 -33.12
C TYR A 130 -2.43 -9.64 -32.49
N SER A 131 -3.63 -9.91 -33.02
CA SER A 131 -4.86 -9.45 -32.37
C SER A 131 -5.08 -10.11 -31.01
N GLN A 132 -4.78 -11.41 -30.90
CA GLN A 132 -4.86 -12.16 -29.64
C GLN A 132 -3.81 -11.68 -28.65
N LEU A 133 -2.59 -11.36 -29.12
CA LEU A 133 -1.53 -10.87 -28.25
C LEU A 133 -1.92 -9.51 -27.66
N ARG A 134 -2.42 -8.58 -28.49
CA ARG A 134 -2.93 -7.29 -28.02
C ARG A 134 -4.10 -7.45 -27.04
N GLN A 135 -4.99 -8.41 -27.28
CA GLN A 135 -6.10 -8.70 -26.37
C GLN A 135 -5.60 -9.17 -25.01
N LEU A 136 -4.62 -10.08 -24.98
CA LEU A 136 -3.99 -10.56 -23.75
C LEU A 136 -3.34 -9.39 -22.98
N VAL A 137 -2.50 -8.60 -23.64
CA VAL A 137 -1.83 -7.42 -23.06
C VAL A 137 -2.86 -6.48 -22.44
N LYS A 138 -3.92 -6.15 -23.17
CA LYS A 138 -4.98 -5.26 -22.69
C LYS A 138 -5.68 -5.85 -21.46
N LEU A 139 -6.03 -7.13 -21.50
CA LEU A 139 -6.79 -7.78 -20.44
C LEU A 139 -5.98 -7.85 -19.14
N VAL A 140 -4.74 -8.31 -19.21
CA VAL A 140 -3.85 -8.43 -18.04
C VAL A 140 -3.49 -7.05 -17.49
N ASN A 141 -3.10 -6.10 -18.34
CA ASN A 141 -2.73 -4.76 -17.87
C ASN A 141 -3.92 -4.03 -17.25
N ALA A 142 -5.13 -4.14 -17.82
CA ALA A 142 -6.32 -3.56 -17.21
C ALA A 142 -6.67 -4.25 -15.88
N GLY A 143 -6.50 -5.58 -15.81
CA GLY A 143 -6.75 -6.38 -14.61
C GLY A 143 -5.77 -6.12 -13.46
N VAL A 144 -4.59 -5.56 -13.74
CA VAL A 144 -3.59 -5.22 -12.71
C VAL A 144 -3.55 -3.72 -12.40
N VAL A 145 -3.49 -2.86 -13.41
CA VAL A 145 -3.26 -1.42 -13.22
C VAL A 145 -4.47 -0.73 -12.58
N LEU A 146 -5.69 -1.02 -13.06
CA LEU A 146 -6.88 -0.35 -12.53
C LEU A 146 -7.13 -0.68 -11.05
N PRO A 147 -7.07 -1.96 -10.61
CA PRO A 147 -7.24 -2.26 -9.20
C PRO A 147 -6.12 -1.72 -8.32
N VAL A 148 -4.88 -1.70 -8.81
CA VAL A 148 -3.75 -1.12 -8.06
C VAL A 148 -3.96 0.39 -7.84
N ASP A 149 -4.31 1.13 -8.89
CA ASP A 149 -4.63 2.57 -8.78
C ASP A 149 -5.77 2.84 -7.78
N GLN A 150 -6.86 2.07 -7.86
CA GLN A 150 -7.98 2.18 -6.91
C GLN A 150 -7.55 1.90 -5.46
N LEU A 151 -6.68 0.91 -5.26
CA LEU A 151 -6.17 0.57 -3.93
C LEU A 151 -5.21 1.64 -3.40
N GLU A 152 -4.38 2.26 -4.25
CA GLU A 152 -3.53 3.38 -3.86
C GLU A 152 -4.35 4.59 -3.44
N GLN A 153 -5.36 4.97 -4.23
CA GLN A 153 -6.27 6.08 -3.90
C GLN A 153 -6.98 5.82 -2.56
N THR A 154 -7.52 4.62 -2.36
CA THR A 154 -8.20 4.24 -1.11
C THR A 154 -7.24 4.28 0.08
N ARG A 155 -5.98 3.84 -0.09
CA ARG A 155 -4.97 3.89 0.96
C ARG A 155 -4.58 5.33 1.30
N ALA A 156 -4.39 6.18 0.31
CA ALA A 156 -4.08 7.60 0.52
C ALA A 156 -5.19 8.30 1.31
N ASP A 157 -6.45 8.12 0.92
CA ASP A 157 -7.60 8.67 1.63
C ASP A 157 -7.71 8.17 3.07
N GLY A 158 -7.45 6.88 3.28
CA GLY A 158 -7.43 6.27 4.61
C GLY A 158 -6.32 6.84 5.51
N GLN A 159 -5.13 7.07 4.95
CA GLN A 159 -4.01 7.69 5.67
C GLN A 159 -4.32 9.12 6.08
N VAL A 160 -4.89 9.93 5.18
CA VAL A 160 -5.30 11.31 5.48
C VAL A 160 -6.31 11.34 6.64
N LYS A 161 -7.33 10.47 6.62
CA LYS A 161 -8.30 10.35 7.71
C LYS A 161 -7.65 9.94 9.04
N THR A 162 -6.68 9.03 8.97
CA THR A 162 -5.95 8.57 10.16
C THR A 162 -5.09 9.69 10.75
N PHE A 163 -4.40 10.46 9.90
CA PHE A 163 -3.61 11.62 10.34
C PHE A 163 -4.49 12.72 10.90
N GLN A 164 -5.65 13.01 10.29
CA GLN A 164 -6.59 13.98 10.82
C GLN A 164 -7.10 13.55 12.20
N ALA A 165 -7.50 12.28 12.37
CA ALA A 165 -7.95 11.77 13.66
C ALA A 165 -6.84 11.82 14.73
N ALA A 166 -5.58 11.60 14.35
CA ALA A 166 -4.44 11.75 15.26
C ALA A 166 -4.21 13.22 15.64
N LEU A 167 -4.33 14.14 14.69
CA LEU A 167 -4.21 15.59 14.91
C LEU A 167 -5.32 16.11 15.84
N ASP A 168 -6.56 15.70 15.61
CA ASP A 168 -7.71 16.07 16.44
C ASP A 168 -7.51 15.60 17.89
N LYS A 169 -7.00 14.37 18.07
CA LYS A 169 -6.66 13.83 19.41
C LYS A 169 -5.56 14.65 20.09
N LEU A 170 -4.54 15.08 19.35
CA LEU A 170 -3.47 15.92 19.89
C LEU A 170 -3.99 17.30 20.30
N GLN A 171 -4.84 17.91 19.47
CA GLN A 171 -5.46 19.20 19.77
C GLN A 171 -6.36 19.11 21.01
N GLN A 172 -7.16 18.05 21.13
CA GLN A 172 -8.00 17.82 22.30
C GLN A 172 -7.16 17.68 23.58
N LYS A 173 -6.08 16.89 23.53
CA LYS A 173 -5.14 16.77 24.67
C LYS A 173 -4.51 18.11 25.04
N ASN A 174 -4.10 18.89 24.04
CA ASN A 174 -3.48 20.19 24.29
C ASN A 174 -4.47 21.18 24.91
N SER A 175 -5.74 21.20 24.47
CA SER A 175 -6.79 22.02 25.09
C SER A 175 -7.00 21.63 26.56
N LEU A 176 -7.09 20.33 26.85
CA LEU A 176 -7.24 19.82 28.22
C LEU A 176 -6.07 20.28 29.10
N ARG A 177 -4.83 20.23 28.58
CA ARG A 177 -3.64 20.69 29.27
C ARG A 177 -3.68 22.20 29.56
N VAL A 178 -4.09 23.02 28.59
CA VAL A 178 -4.24 24.47 28.77
C VAL A 178 -5.27 24.79 29.86
N ASP A 179 -6.39 24.06 29.89
CA ASP A 179 -7.43 24.26 30.89
C ASP A 179 -6.96 23.83 32.29
N GLN A 180 -6.23 22.72 32.40
CA GLN A 180 -5.58 22.30 33.65
C GLN A 180 -4.57 23.33 34.15
N LEU A 181 -3.71 23.85 33.27
CA LEU A 181 -2.74 24.90 33.64
C LEU A 181 -3.43 26.18 34.11
N ARG A 182 -4.53 26.59 33.46
CA ARG A 182 -5.33 27.73 33.90
C ARG A 182 -5.92 27.51 35.29
N GLN A 183 -6.47 26.32 35.54
CA GLN A 183 -7.05 25.97 36.82
C GLN A 183 -5.99 26.03 37.93
N VAL A 184 -4.81 25.43 37.71
CA VAL A 184 -3.74 25.47 38.72
C VAL A 184 -3.22 26.89 38.93
N ALA A 185 -3.05 27.69 37.87
CA ALA A 185 -2.63 29.09 38.00
C ALA A 185 -3.65 29.92 38.81
N HIS A 186 -4.94 29.69 38.59
CA HIS A 186 -6.01 30.35 39.36
C HIS A 186 -5.96 29.93 40.84
N ASP A 187 -5.82 28.64 41.11
CA ASP A 187 -5.75 28.13 42.49
C ASP A 187 -4.50 28.63 43.22
N MET A 188 -3.35 28.68 42.54
CA MET A 188 -2.14 29.31 43.06
C MET A 188 -2.33 30.79 43.37
N ARG A 189 -2.99 31.54 42.48
CA ARG A 189 -3.27 32.97 42.70
C ARG A 189 -4.16 33.17 43.92
N ASN A 190 -5.18 32.33 44.09
CA ASN A 190 -6.04 32.36 45.28
C ASN A 190 -5.25 32.05 46.55
N CYS A 191 -4.42 31.00 46.55
CA CYS A 191 -3.56 30.67 47.69
C CYS A 191 -2.61 31.84 48.05
N LEU A 192 -1.96 32.46 47.07
CA LEU A 192 -1.09 33.62 47.29
C LEU A 192 -1.85 34.86 47.79
N GLY A 193 -3.05 35.11 47.28
CA GLY A 193 -3.92 36.17 47.78
C GLY A 193 -4.32 35.97 49.24
N ILE A 194 -4.63 34.73 49.64
CA ILE A 194 -4.89 34.38 51.04
C ILE A 194 -3.63 34.59 51.88
N ILE A 195 -2.46 34.11 51.45
CA ILE A 195 -1.19 34.31 52.17
C ILE A 195 -0.90 35.80 52.38
N THR A 196 -1.11 36.62 51.35
CA THR A 196 -0.87 38.07 51.41
C THR A 196 -1.86 38.76 52.37
N THR A 197 -3.13 38.36 52.34
CA THR A 197 -4.16 38.87 53.27
C THR A 197 -3.83 38.50 54.71
N VAL A 198 -3.36 37.27 54.97
CA VAL A 198 -2.95 36.86 56.31
C VAL A 198 -1.68 37.60 56.74
N ALA A 199 -0.73 37.83 55.83
CA ALA A 199 0.47 38.62 56.09
C ALA A 199 0.16 40.08 56.42
N SER A 200 -0.81 40.71 55.75
CA SER A 200 -1.26 42.07 56.07
C SER A 200 -2.02 42.14 57.39
N MET A 201 -2.87 41.13 57.69
CA MET A 201 -3.51 41.02 59.01
C MET A 201 -2.50 40.83 60.13
N LEU A 202 -1.40 40.09 59.89
CA LEU A 202 -0.29 39.99 60.84
C LEU A 202 0.41 41.34 61.07
N GLN A 203 0.46 42.22 60.07
CA GLN A 203 1.02 43.56 60.19
C GLN A 203 0.14 44.49 61.03
N ASP A 204 -1.19 44.36 60.93
CA ASP A 204 -2.16 45.15 61.70
C ASP A 204 -2.40 44.61 63.13
N VAL A 205 -2.19 43.31 63.38
CA VAL A 205 -2.53 42.63 64.66
C VAL A 205 -1.30 42.37 65.55
N LEU A 206 -0.21 43.12 65.38
CA LEU A 206 0.89 43.17 66.36
C LEU A 206 0.51 43.91 67.67
N THR A 207 -0.74 43.81 68.08
CA THR A 207 -1.23 44.11 69.44
C THR A 207 -2.19 42.98 69.86
N ASP A 208 -1.63 42.04 70.65
CA ASP A 208 -2.24 40.97 71.45
C ASP A 208 -3.40 40.10 70.87
N GLY A 209 -3.09 38.81 70.59
CA GLY A 209 -4.05 37.70 70.69
C GLY A 209 -4.26 36.78 69.47
N ASN A 210 -4.12 37.27 68.23
CA ASN A 210 -4.48 36.48 67.01
C ASN A 210 -3.34 35.69 66.36
N GLN A 211 -2.17 35.61 67.00
CA GLN A 211 -0.94 35.04 66.44
C GLN A 211 -1.07 33.54 66.06
N LEU A 212 -1.73 32.75 66.92
CA LEU A 212 -1.95 31.31 66.70
C LEU A 212 -2.88 31.01 65.52
N LYS A 213 -3.93 31.82 65.33
CA LYS A 213 -4.87 31.66 64.20
C LYS A 213 -4.23 32.00 62.86
N CYS A 214 -3.37 33.03 62.83
CA CYS A 214 -2.60 33.39 61.63
C CYS A 214 -1.57 32.32 61.27
N GLN A 215 -0.86 31.77 62.26
CA GLN A 215 0.14 30.73 62.02
C GLN A 215 -0.50 29.46 61.44
N ASP A 216 -1.68 29.08 61.94
CA ASP A 216 -2.45 27.95 61.39
C ASP A 216 -2.93 28.21 59.96
N MET A 217 -3.42 29.43 59.66
CA MET A 217 -3.83 29.80 58.30
C MET A 217 -2.67 29.86 57.29
N ILE A 218 -1.51 30.40 57.66
CA ILE A 218 -0.32 30.41 56.78
C ILE A 218 0.16 28.98 56.56
N SER A 219 0.22 28.16 57.62
CA SER A 219 0.66 26.77 57.52
C SER A 219 -0.25 25.95 56.60
N ARG A 220 -1.59 26.08 56.75
CA ARG A 220 -2.55 25.42 55.84
C ARG A 220 -2.44 25.89 54.39
N ASN A 221 -2.30 27.19 54.15
CA ASN A 221 -2.22 27.71 52.77
C ASN A 221 -0.86 27.42 52.12
N GLY A 222 0.23 27.42 52.89
CA GLY A 222 1.55 26.99 52.42
C GLY A 222 1.57 25.50 52.05
N LEU A 223 0.93 24.65 52.86
CA LEU A 223 0.73 23.23 52.55
C LEU A 223 -0.12 23.03 51.30
N ALA A 224 -1.21 23.79 51.13
CA ALA A 224 -2.05 23.71 49.94
C ALA A 224 -1.29 24.14 48.66
N ALA A 225 -0.51 25.22 48.74
CA ALA A 225 0.32 25.67 47.63
C ALA A 225 1.42 24.66 47.28
N HIS A 226 2.04 24.03 48.28
CA HIS A 226 3.07 23.00 48.08
C HIS A 226 2.48 21.73 47.45
N GLN A 227 1.31 21.27 47.92
CA GLN A 227 0.61 20.12 47.33
C GLN A 227 0.17 20.37 45.88
N LEU A 228 -0.26 21.59 45.55
CA LEU A 228 -0.56 21.98 44.16
C LEU A 228 0.70 21.98 43.28
N PHE A 229 1.84 22.43 43.82
CA PHE A 229 3.12 22.44 43.11
C PHE A 229 3.63 21.01 42.86
N GLU A 230 3.59 20.15 43.87
CA GLU A 230 3.90 18.72 43.78
C GLU A 230 3.06 18.04 42.70
N LYS A 231 1.74 18.27 42.70
CA LYS A 231 0.82 17.70 41.72
C LYS A 231 1.13 18.14 40.29
N LEU A 232 1.51 19.40 40.10
CA LEU A 232 1.88 19.95 38.79
C LEU A 232 3.20 19.36 38.28
N VAL A 233 4.16 19.07 39.19
CA VAL A 233 5.42 18.40 38.85
C VAL A 233 5.18 16.92 38.49
N THR A 234 4.28 16.22 39.20
CA THR A 234 3.97 14.81 38.89
C THR A 234 3.24 14.67 37.56
N ASP A 235 2.29 15.57 37.27
CA ASP A 235 1.55 15.57 36.00
C ASP A 235 2.42 15.94 34.79
N LEU A 236 3.55 16.62 35.00
CA LEU A 236 4.57 16.92 33.97
C LEU A 236 5.57 15.77 33.73
N GLN A 237 5.71 14.83 34.68
CA GLN A 237 6.70 13.74 34.63
C GLN A 237 6.11 12.36 34.27
N ALA A 238 4.78 12.23 34.19
CA ALA A 238 4.09 10.98 33.86
C ALA A 238 3.88 10.74 32.35
N GLU A 239 4.52 11.53 31.49
CA GLU A 239 4.66 11.33 30.02
C GLU A 239 6.11 11.00 29.65
#